data_AF-B8GQH8-F1
#
_entry.id   AF-B8GQH8-F1
#
_cell.length_a   1.000
_cell.length_b   1.000
_cell.length_c   1.000
_cell.angle_alpha   90.00
_cell.angle_beta   90.00
_cell.angle_gamma   90.00
#
_symmetry.space_group_name_H-M   'P 1'
#
loop_
_entity.id
_entity.type
_entity.pdbx_description
1 polymer ?
#
loop_
_entity_poly.entity_id
_entity_poly.type
_entity_poly.pdbx_seq_one_letter_code
_entity_poly.pdbx_strand_id
1 'polypeptide(L)'
;MKVELLVSEWCASCHDAERVWRQVAEQKQIDFAVVDMGQPEGRELATRLRIRSIPAVVVDGELRHIGLLDLSAATALVASAPARLNVRVQHVGLGLSPSSRAAILGALGWLLVAGASLPLGGLLPDVGTRPVMLHAFNLGFLVLLIMGLGEHMLPRFTGKPIRGGWLLAWLPQGLVHVGVIGLVLGWYAGIAMLAIAGALAATLAFGLFTVRVIPVLR
;
A
#
# COMPACT_ATOMS: atom_id res chain seq x y z
N MET A 1 26.95 2.24 -4.62
CA MET A 1 26.81 0.84 -4.21
C MET A 1 25.34 0.50 -4.25
N LYS A 2 24.96 -0.42 -5.15
CA LYS A 2 23.59 -0.89 -5.32
C LYS A 2 23.42 -2.18 -4.52
N VAL A 3 22.35 -2.26 -3.75
CA VAL A 3 22.00 -3.43 -2.93
C VAL A 3 20.61 -3.88 -3.31
N GLU A 4 20.50 -5.09 -3.84
CA GLU A 4 19.24 -5.70 -4.25
C GLU A 4 18.95 -6.87 -3.31
N LEU A 5 17.89 -6.76 -2.52
CA LEU A 5 17.39 -7.87 -1.70
C LEU A 5 16.33 -8.62 -2.49
N LEU A 6 16.68 -9.83 -2.92
CA LEU A 6 15.78 -10.75 -3.58
C LEU A 6 14.91 -11.47 -2.54
N VAL A 7 13.59 -11.34 -2.69
CA VAL A 7 12.59 -11.85 -1.74
C VAL A 7 11.43 -12.52 -2.48
N SER A 8 10.48 -13.09 -1.72
CA SER A 8 9.13 -13.36 -2.22
C SER A 8 8.10 -13.01 -1.16
N GLU A 9 6.87 -12.72 -1.57
CA GLU A 9 5.74 -12.46 -0.65
C GLU A 9 5.41 -13.65 0.26
N TRP A 10 5.69 -14.87 -0.18
CA TRP A 10 5.37 -16.10 0.54
C TRP A 10 6.49 -16.57 1.49
N CYS A 11 7.54 -15.77 1.62
CA CYS A 11 8.71 -16.07 2.41
C CYS A 11 8.64 -15.35 3.77
N ALA A 12 8.34 -16.09 4.83
CA ALA A 12 8.21 -15.55 6.18
C ALA A 12 9.47 -14.79 6.64
N SER A 13 10.66 -15.34 6.37
CA SER A 13 11.95 -14.73 6.72
C SER A 13 12.32 -13.53 5.86
N CYS A 14 11.65 -13.30 4.73
CA CYS A 14 11.98 -12.20 3.83
C CYS A 14 11.54 -10.85 4.39
N HIS A 15 10.45 -10.79 5.17
CA HIS A 15 10.06 -9.59 5.91
C HIS A 15 11.11 -9.15 6.93
N ASP A 16 11.70 -10.12 7.63
CA ASP A 16 12.74 -9.87 8.62
C ASP A 16 14.03 -9.39 7.96
N ALA A 17 14.43 -10.01 6.85
CA ALA A 17 15.59 -9.58 6.07
C ALA A 17 15.39 -8.16 5.53
N GLU A 18 14.21 -7.84 5.01
CA GLU A 18 13.92 -6.50 4.51
C GLU A 18 14.01 -5.44 5.61
N ARG A 19 13.49 -5.73 6.81
CA ARG A 19 13.58 -4.82 7.95
C ARG A 19 15.04 -4.52 8.32
N VAL A 20 15.91 -5.52 8.31
CA VAL A 20 17.35 -5.32 8.57
C VAL A 20 17.98 -4.46 7.48
N TRP A 21 17.74 -4.77 6.20
CA TRP A 21 18.34 -4.00 5.11
C TRP A 21 17.82 -2.57 4.99
N ARG A 22 16.58 -2.31 5.40
CA ARG A 22 16.07 -0.93 5.57
C ARG A 22 16.87 -0.15 6.61
N GLN A 23 17.18 -0.76 7.76
CA GLN A 23 18.01 -0.10 8.78
C GLN A 23 19.42 0.18 8.26
N VAL A 24 20.01 -0.74 7.49
CA VAL A 24 21.30 -0.50 6.83
C VAL A 24 21.19 0.66 5.82
N ALA A 25 20.12 0.72 5.04
CA ALA A 25 19.89 1.80 4.08
C ALA A 25 19.70 3.16 4.77
N GLU A 26 19.17 3.22 5.99
CA GLU A 26 19.10 4.45 6.78
C GLU A 26 20.49 4.91 7.27
N GLN A 27 21.39 3.97 7.57
CA GLN A 27 22.72 4.27 8.12
C GLN A 27 23.78 4.51 7.04
N LYS A 28 23.64 3.89 5.86
CA LYS A 28 24.63 3.90 4.78
C LYS A 28 24.05 4.48 3.49
N GLN A 29 24.88 5.20 2.73
CA GLN A 29 24.53 5.69 1.39
C GLN A 29 24.60 4.53 0.38
N ILE A 30 23.62 3.64 0.46
CA ILE A 30 23.39 2.56 -0.48
C ILE A 30 22.12 2.82 -1.29
N ASP A 31 22.14 2.42 -2.56
CA ASP A 31 20.96 2.36 -3.41
C ASP A 31 20.26 1.02 -3.16
N PHE A 32 19.30 1.01 -2.25
CA PHE A 32 18.65 -0.20 -1.76
C PHE A 32 17.33 -0.45 -2.48
N ALA A 33 17.22 -1.62 -3.12
CA ALA A 33 16.02 -2.08 -3.80
C ALA A 33 15.59 -3.46 -3.28
N VAL A 34 14.28 -3.65 -3.13
CA VAL A 34 13.67 -4.94 -2.82
C VAL A 34 13.09 -5.50 -4.11
N VAL A 35 13.58 -6.67 -4.52
CA VAL A 35 13.20 -7.29 -5.80
C VAL A 35 12.46 -8.58 -5.51
N ASP A 36 11.20 -8.67 -5.94
CA ASP A 36 10.41 -9.88 -5.79
C ASP A 36 10.77 -10.88 -6.89
N MET A 37 11.14 -12.10 -6.50
CA MET A 37 11.42 -13.22 -7.39
C MET A 37 10.21 -13.61 -8.26
N GLY A 38 8.99 -13.22 -7.90
CA GLY A 38 7.79 -13.38 -8.74
C GLY A 38 7.78 -12.46 -9.96
N GLN A 39 8.48 -11.33 -9.91
CA GLN A 39 8.53 -10.35 -11.00
C GLN A 39 9.52 -10.77 -12.11
N PRO A 40 9.32 -10.34 -13.37
CA PRO A 40 10.25 -10.64 -14.47
C PRO A 40 11.70 -10.27 -14.15
N GLU A 41 11.91 -9.09 -13.55
CA GLU A 41 13.22 -8.57 -13.14
C GLU A 41 13.89 -9.47 -12.09
N GLY A 42 13.12 -9.92 -11.08
CA GLY A 42 13.60 -10.85 -10.07
C GLY A 42 13.89 -12.25 -10.61
N ARG A 43 13.09 -12.74 -11.57
CA ARG A 43 13.34 -14.02 -12.26
C ARG A 43 14.60 -13.99 -13.11
N GLU A 44 14.82 -12.90 -13.83
CA GLU A 44 16.04 -12.70 -14.61
C GLU A 44 17.26 -12.67 -13.69
N LEU A 45 17.21 -11.88 -12.61
CA LEU A 45 18.27 -11.78 -11.62
C LEU A 45 18.56 -13.13 -10.95
N ALA A 46 17.52 -13.87 -10.54
CA ALA A 46 17.66 -15.19 -9.94
C ALA A 46 18.30 -16.19 -10.91
N THR A 47 17.92 -16.16 -12.18
CA THR A 47 18.44 -17.04 -13.22
C THR A 47 19.90 -16.72 -13.54
N ARG A 48 20.21 -15.43 -13.74
CA ARG A 48 21.56 -14.93 -14.05
C ARG A 48 22.56 -15.27 -12.94
N LEU A 49 22.15 -15.11 -11.68
CA LEU A 49 23.00 -15.36 -10.51
C LEU A 49 22.84 -16.77 -9.92
N ARG A 50 22.03 -17.64 -10.56
CA ARG A 50 21.73 -19.01 -10.11
C ARG A 50 21.23 -19.08 -8.67
N ILE A 51 20.45 -18.09 -8.25
CA ILE A 51 19.86 -18.01 -6.91
C ILE A 51 18.69 -18.99 -6.84
N ARG A 52 18.75 -19.93 -5.90
CA ARG A 52 17.72 -20.97 -5.70
C ARG A 52 16.97 -20.85 -4.38
N SER A 53 17.42 -19.95 -3.52
CA SER A 53 16.88 -19.74 -2.19
C SER A 53 16.83 -18.25 -1.86
N ILE A 54 15.84 -17.89 -1.07
CA ILE A 54 15.53 -16.53 -0.65
C ILE A 54 15.33 -16.51 0.87
N PRO A 55 15.55 -15.37 1.56
CA PRO A 55 16.01 -14.09 1.02
C PRO A 55 17.46 -14.15 0.53
N ALA A 56 17.82 -13.41 -0.52
CA ALA A 56 19.18 -13.34 -1.04
C ALA A 56 19.61 -11.89 -1.28
N VAL A 57 20.87 -11.59 -0.98
CA VAL A 57 21.44 -10.23 -1.09
C VAL A 57 22.40 -10.18 -2.25
N VAL A 58 22.13 -9.29 -3.18
CA VAL A 58 22.99 -8.96 -4.31
C VAL A 58 23.57 -7.57 -4.08
N VAL A 59 24.88 -7.41 -4.19
CA VAL A 59 25.56 -6.12 -4.08
C VAL A 59 26.36 -5.87 -5.35
N ASP A 60 26.10 -4.74 -5.99
CA ASP A 60 26.73 -4.32 -7.25
C ASP A 60 26.66 -5.43 -8.32
N GLY A 61 25.54 -6.17 -8.36
CA GLY A 61 25.28 -7.24 -9.34
C GLY A 61 25.81 -8.62 -8.97
N GLU A 62 26.53 -8.78 -7.85
CA GLU A 62 27.04 -10.06 -7.38
C GLU A 62 26.28 -10.59 -6.17
N LEU A 63 25.98 -11.90 -6.15
CA LEU A 63 25.40 -12.56 -5.00
C LEU A 63 26.39 -12.53 -3.83
N ARG A 64 26.06 -11.81 -2.75
CA ARG A 64 26.89 -11.70 -1.56
C ARG A 64 26.47 -12.63 -0.44
N HIS A 65 25.17 -12.88 -0.29
CA HIS A 65 24.66 -13.68 0.81
C HIS A 65 23.30 -14.31 0.50
N ILE A 66 23.00 -15.43 1.14
CA ILE A 66 21.69 -16.09 1.15
C ILE A 66 21.30 -16.34 2.60
N GLY A 67 20.09 -15.92 2.95
CA GLY A 67 19.52 -16.10 4.29
C GLY A 67 19.37 -14.79 5.05
N LEU A 68 19.01 -14.93 6.33
CA LEU A 68 18.82 -13.81 7.23
C LEU A 68 20.19 -13.34 7.77
N LEU A 69 20.43 -12.04 7.74
CA LEU A 69 21.56 -11.40 8.40
C LEU A 69 21.06 -10.59 9.58
N ASP A 70 21.87 -10.49 10.63
CA ASP A 70 21.71 -9.45 11.63
C ASP A 70 22.22 -8.10 11.10
N LEU A 71 21.94 -7.03 11.83
CA LEU A 71 22.29 -5.67 11.42
C LEU A 71 23.82 -5.48 11.27
N SER A 72 24.62 -6.08 12.16
CA SER A 72 26.08 -5.99 12.11
C SER A 72 26.65 -6.65 10.86
N ALA A 73 26.22 -7.87 10.55
CA ALA A 73 26.69 -8.63 9.40
C ALA A 73 26.21 -7.99 8.09
N ALA A 74 24.97 -7.50 8.04
CA ALA A 74 24.46 -6.76 6.89
C ALA A 74 25.23 -5.45 6.65
N THR A 75 25.55 -4.71 7.72
CA THR A 75 26.36 -3.48 7.62
C THR A 75 27.79 -3.76 7.17
N ALA A 76 28.37 -4.88 7.59
CA ALA A 76 29.71 -5.30 7.18
C ALA A 76 29.81 -5.55 5.67
N LEU A 77 28.76 -6.10 5.04
CA LEU A 77 28.72 -6.32 3.59
C LEU A 77 28.79 -5.03 2.77
N VAL A 78 28.38 -3.90 3.36
CA VAL A 78 28.39 -2.57 2.73
C VAL A 78 29.31 -1.61 3.47
N ALA A 79 30.35 -2.12 4.14
CA ALA A 79 31.24 -1.31 4.97
C ALA A 79 31.91 -0.17 4.19
N SER A 80 32.19 -0.39 2.90
CA SER A 80 32.77 0.61 1.99
C SER A 80 31.81 1.72 1.57
N ALA A 81 30.50 1.58 1.80
CA ALA A 81 29.56 2.66 1.58
C ALA A 81 29.72 3.76 2.65
N PRO A 82 29.71 5.05 2.27
CA PRO A 82 29.80 6.15 3.22
C PRO A 82 28.55 6.20 4.12
N ALA A 83 28.69 6.79 5.31
CA ALA A 83 27.56 7.00 6.21
C ALA A 83 26.54 7.97 5.60
N ARG A 84 25.25 7.72 5.80
CA ARG A 84 24.18 8.58 5.28
C ARG A 84 23.97 9.76 6.20
N LEU A 85 24.27 10.97 5.71
CA LEU A 85 23.87 12.22 6.33
C LEU A 85 22.40 12.52 5.98
N ASN A 86 21.51 12.35 6.96
CA ASN A 86 20.13 12.87 7.03
C ASN A 86 19.37 13.04 5.70
N VAL A 87 18.97 11.94 5.06
CA VAL A 87 17.92 11.96 4.01
C VAL A 87 16.91 10.84 4.29
N ARG A 88 15.66 11.21 4.63
CA ARG A 88 14.54 10.27 4.75
C ARG A 88 14.10 9.82 3.35
N VAL A 89 14.53 8.64 2.92
CA VAL A 89 13.99 7.98 1.72
C VAL A 89 12.97 6.92 2.16
N GLN A 90 11.72 7.08 1.73
CA GLN A 90 10.65 6.12 2.01
C GLN A 90 10.79 4.92 1.05
N HIS A 91 11.37 3.82 1.54
CA HIS A 91 11.48 2.58 0.78
C HIS A 91 10.14 1.82 0.79
N VAL A 92 9.66 1.40 -0.39
CA VAL A 92 8.47 0.54 -0.54
C VAL A 92 8.86 -0.90 -0.23
N GLY A 93 8.09 -1.58 0.61
CA GLY A 93 8.44 -2.88 1.14
C GLY A 93 7.46 -3.98 0.84
N LEU A 94 7.75 -5.17 1.36
CA LEU A 94 6.85 -6.31 1.40
C LEU A 94 5.60 -6.00 2.24
N GLY A 95 5.71 -5.14 3.26
CA GLY A 95 4.59 -4.70 4.09
C GLY A 95 3.71 -3.63 3.43
N LEU A 96 2.44 -3.57 3.84
CA LEU A 96 1.50 -2.48 3.48
C LEU A 96 2.03 -1.13 3.99
N SER A 97 1.90 -0.08 3.18
CA SER A 97 2.11 1.29 3.66
C SER A 97 1.10 1.61 4.78
N PRO A 98 1.41 2.54 5.70
CA PRO A 98 0.45 2.96 6.73
C PRO A 98 -0.88 3.44 6.13
N SER A 99 -0.84 4.14 4.99
CA SER A 99 -2.03 4.60 4.27
C SER A 99 -2.84 3.44 3.68
N SER A 100 -2.19 2.45 3.04
CA SER A 100 -2.88 1.25 2.55
C SER A 100 -3.51 0.46 3.69
N ARG A 101 -2.79 0.27 4.79
CA ARG A 101 -3.31 -0.43 5.96
C ARG A 101 -4.51 0.30 6.56
N ALA A 102 -4.45 1.62 6.69
CA ALA A 102 -5.56 2.44 7.17
C ALA A 102 -6.78 2.34 6.25
N ALA A 103 -6.60 2.41 4.93
CA ALA A 103 -7.69 2.27 3.97
C ALA A 103 -8.36 0.88 4.07
N ILE A 104 -7.57 -0.19 4.20
CA ILE A 104 -8.10 -1.56 4.37
C ILE A 104 -8.85 -1.70 5.69
N LEU A 105 -8.31 -1.18 6.80
CA LEU A 105 -9.01 -1.19 8.09
C LEU A 105 -10.30 -0.37 8.06
N GLY A 106 -10.28 0.79 7.39
CA GLY A 106 -11.45 1.60 7.14
C GLY A 106 -12.52 0.87 6.32
N ALA A 107 -12.09 0.15 5.27
CA ALA A 107 -12.98 -0.69 4.46
C ALA A 107 -13.65 -1.78 5.31
N LEU A 108 -12.90 -2.47 6.16
CA LEU A 108 -13.44 -3.47 7.08
C LEU A 108 -14.44 -2.86 8.07
N GLY A 109 -14.15 -1.65 8.59
CA GLY A 109 -15.08 -0.91 9.44
C GLY A 109 -16.41 -0.62 8.73
N TRP A 110 -16.35 -0.15 7.49
CA TRP A 110 -17.57 0.09 6.69
C TRP A 110 -18.29 -1.19 6.27
N LEU A 111 -17.57 -2.29 6.05
CA LEU A 111 -18.18 -3.60 5.81
C LEU A 111 -18.99 -4.04 7.02
N LEU A 112 -18.47 -3.84 8.24
CA LEU A 112 -19.21 -4.14 9.47
C LEU A 112 -20.45 -3.24 9.60
N VAL A 113 -20.33 -1.94 9.32
CA VAL A 113 -21.48 -1.01 9.34
C VAL A 113 -22.55 -1.42 8.33
N ALA A 114 -22.14 -1.73 7.09
CA ALA A 114 -23.06 -2.19 6.05
C ALA A 114 -23.69 -3.55 6.41
N GLY A 115 -22.89 -4.49 6.92
CA GLY A 115 -23.34 -5.82 7.33
C GLY A 115 -24.26 -5.81 8.56
N ALA A 116 -24.06 -4.89 9.50
CA ALA A 116 -24.92 -4.71 10.67
C ALA A 116 -26.36 -4.33 10.31
N SER A 117 -26.61 -3.89 9.07
CA SER A 117 -27.96 -3.64 8.57
C SER A 117 -28.71 -4.89 8.10
N LEU A 118 -28.02 -6.03 7.89
CA LEU A 118 -28.64 -7.26 7.40
C LEU A 118 -29.73 -7.82 8.33
N PRO A 119 -29.55 -7.86 9.67
CA PRO A 119 -30.62 -8.29 10.59
C PRO A 119 -31.85 -7.37 10.61
N LEU A 120 -31.70 -6.13 10.13
CA LEU A 120 -32.76 -5.11 10.13
C LEU A 120 -33.64 -5.15 8.85
N GLY A 121 -33.62 -6.26 8.10
CA GLY A 121 -34.46 -6.47 6.91
C GLY A 121 -33.72 -6.72 5.59
N GLY A 122 -32.50 -7.29 5.68
CA GLY A 122 -31.47 -7.38 4.64
C GLY A 122 -31.77 -8.09 3.31
N LEU A 123 -33.02 -8.32 2.92
CA LEU A 123 -33.35 -8.62 1.51
C LEU A 123 -34.02 -7.44 0.78
N LEU A 124 -34.77 -6.60 1.49
CA LEU A 124 -35.48 -5.44 0.93
C LEU A 124 -35.67 -4.39 2.04
N PRO A 125 -34.67 -3.54 2.33
CA PRO A 125 -34.90 -2.37 3.18
C PRO A 125 -35.99 -1.51 2.52
N ASP A 126 -36.75 -0.78 3.33
CA ASP A 126 -37.63 0.29 2.87
C ASP A 126 -36.88 1.20 1.87
N VAL A 127 -37.58 1.76 0.87
CA VAL A 127 -36.96 2.51 -0.25
C VAL A 127 -36.06 3.63 0.27
N GLY A 128 -36.38 4.19 1.44
CA GLY A 128 -35.62 5.28 2.08
C GLY A 128 -34.27 4.91 2.69
N THR A 129 -34.05 3.67 3.16
CA THR A 129 -32.79 3.29 3.84
C THR A 129 -31.80 2.56 2.95
N ARG A 130 -32.23 2.12 1.75
CA ARG A 130 -31.34 1.50 0.75
C ARG A 130 -30.15 2.36 0.35
N PRO A 131 -30.29 3.68 0.08
CA PRO A 131 -29.15 4.50 -0.32
C PRO A 131 -28.05 4.54 0.77
N VAL A 132 -28.46 4.60 2.04
CA VAL A 132 -27.55 4.62 3.20
C VAL A 132 -26.65 3.37 3.19
N MET A 133 -27.25 2.19 3.06
CA MET A 133 -26.49 0.93 3.11
C MET A 133 -25.66 0.71 1.86
N LEU A 134 -26.18 1.06 0.68
CA LEU A 134 -25.46 0.96 -0.58
C LEU A 134 -24.23 1.87 -0.61
N HIS A 135 -24.30 3.07 -0.04
CA HIS A 135 -23.13 3.95 0.04
C HIS A 135 -22.13 3.47 1.09
N ALA A 136 -22.57 2.97 2.25
CA ALA A 136 -21.67 2.34 3.22
C ALA A 136 -20.92 1.15 2.61
N PHE A 137 -21.60 0.28 1.85
CA PHE A 137 -20.96 -0.87 1.21
C PHE A 137 -20.09 -0.49 0.00
N ASN A 138 -20.63 0.25 -0.97
CA ASN A 138 -19.90 0.51 -2.21
C ASN A 138 -18.80 1.57 -2.02
N LEU A 139 -19.12 2.72 -1.42
CA LEU A 139 -18.14 3.79 -1.20
C LEU A 139 -17.31 3.54 0.05
N GLY A 140 -17.90 3.04 1.13
CA GLY A 140 -17.16 2.75 2.35
C GLY A 140 -16.29 1.51 2.23
N PHE A 141 -16.85 0.36 1.89
CA PHE A 141 -16.08 -0.88 1.81
C PHE A 141 -15.32 -1.04 0.48
N LEU A 142 -16.01 -1.15 -0.66
CA LEU A 142 -15.36 -1.53 -1.92
C LEU A 142 -14.32 -0.50 -2.37
N VAL A 143 -14.67 0.79 -2.36
CA VAL A 143 -13.75 1.85 -2.81
C VAL A 143 -12.52 1.94 -1.91
N LEU A 144 -12.65 1.93 -0.58
CA LEU A 144 -11.47 1.98 0.30
C LEU A 144 -10.59 0.73 0.16
N LEU A 145 -11.20 -0.44 -0.04
CA LEU A 145 -10.47 -1.67 -0.31
C LEU A 145 -9.68 -1.55 -1.63
N ILE A 146 -10.32 -1.07 -2.69
CA ILE A 146 -9.68 -0.83 -4.00
C ILE A 146 -8.55 0.20 -3.88
N MET A 147 -8.75 1.30 -3.14
CA MET A 147 -7.71 2.30 -2.95
C MET A 147 -6.51 1.74 -2.16
N GLY A 148 -6.78 1.04 -1.06
CA GLY A 148 -5.74 0.46 -0.21
C GLY A 148 -4.94 -0.63 -0.90
N LEU A 149 -5.62 -1.55 -1.58
CA LEU A 149 -4.99 -2.62 -2.35
C LEU A 149 -4.34 -2.09 -3.63
N GLY A 150 -4.98 -1.15 -4.33
CA GLY A 150 -4.44 -0.52 -5.53
C GLY A 150 -3.13 0.21 -5.23
N GLU A 151 -3.07 0.97 -4.14
CA GLU A 151 -1.82 1.60 -3.67
C GLU A 151 -0.69 0.59 -3.44
N HIS A 152 -1.03 -0.59 -2.92
CA HIS A 152 -0.05 -1.62 -2.60
C HIS A 152 0.39 -2.44 -3.82
N MET A 153 -0.57 -2.86 -4.63
CA MET A 153 -0.38 -3.85 -5.69
C MET A 153 0.00 -3.22 -7.02
N LEU A 154 -0.50 -2.02 -7.34
CA LEU A 154 -0.22 -1.39 -8.64
C LEU A 154 1.28 -1.16 -8.88
N PRO A 155 2.07 -0.61 -7.93
CA PRO A 155 3.51 -0.48 -8.13
C PRO A 155 4.23 -1.81 -8.31
N ARG A 156 3.72 -2.88 -7.67
CA ARG A 156 4.31 -4.22 -7.78
C ARG A 156 4.07 -4.82 -9.15
N PHE A 157 2.84 -4.75 -9.66
CA PHE A 157 2.51 -5.33 -10.97
C PHE A 157 3.12 -4.58 -12.15
N THR A 158 3.38 -3.28 -12.00
CA THR A 158 3.82 -2.43 -13.11
C THR A 158 5.28 -2.00 -13.03
N GLY A 159 5.95 -2.24 -11.91
CA GLY A 159 7.30 -1.73 -11.64
C GLY A 159 7.38 -0.21 -11.50
N LYS A 160 6.26 0.51 -11.60
CA LYS A 160 6.20 1.98 -11.63
C LYS A 160 5.65 2.53 -10.31
N PRO A 161 6.27 3.57 -9.72
CA PRO A 161 5.76 4.14 -8.49
C PRO A 161 4.44 4.89 -8.72
N ILE A 162 3.59 4.92 -7.70
CA ILE A 162 2.49 5.90 -7.62
C ILE A 162 3.00 7.23 -7.06
N ARG A 163 2.26 8.32 -7.26
CA ARG A 163 2.60 9.60 -6.63
C ARG A 163 2.52 9.48 -5.11
N GLY A 164 3.64 9.75 -4.45
CA GLY A 164 3.77 9.77 -3.00
C GLY A 164 3.40 11.13 -2.38
N GLY A 165 3.64 11.25 -1.08
CA GLY A 165 3.35 12.44 -0.29
C GLY A 165 2.24 12.20 0.71
N TRP A 166 2.43 12.67 1.94
CA TRP A 166 1.48 12.44 3.03
C TRP A 166 0.06 12.92 2.67
N LEU A 167 -0.08 14.15 2.18
CA LEU A 167 -1.38 14.69 1.77
C LEU A 167 -2.05 13.84 0.68
N LEU A 168 -1.35 13.49 -0.40
CA LEU A 168 -1.89 12.69 -1.50
C LEU A 168 -2.24 11.25 -1.09
N ALA A 169 -1.59 10.71 -0.06
CA ALA A 169 -1.87 9.37 0.46
C ALA A 169 -3.08 9.32 1.41
N TRP A 170 -3.27 10.35 2.22
CA TRP A 170 -4.31 10.38 3.26
C TRP A 170 -5.58 11.11 2.82
N LEU A 171 -5.46 12.15 1.99
CA LEU A 171 -6.59 12.97 1.58
C LEU A 171 -7.66 12.21 0.79
N PRO A 172 -7.34 11.36 -0.22
CA PRO A 172 -8.37 10.63 -0.94
C PRO A 172 -9.19 9.71 -0.04
N GLN A 173 -8.53 8.88 0.78
CA GLN A 173 -9.25 7.99 1.70
C GLN A 173 -10.05 8.78 2.76
N GLY A 174 -9.50 9.89 3.28
CA GLY A 174 -10.20 10.76 4.22
C GLY A 174 -11.47 11.37 3.61
N LEU A 175 -11.39 11.83 2.36
CA LEU A 175 -12.53 12.33 1.60
C LEU A 175 -13.56 11.23 1.30
N VAL A 176 -13.15 9.97 1.10
CA VAL A 176 -14.10 8.85 0.99
C VAL A 176 -14.85 8.65 2.32
N HIS A 177 -14.15 8.63 3.47
CA HIS A 177 -14.81 8.53 4.77
C HIS A 177 -15.81 9.67 5.00
N VAL A 178 -15.38 10.92 4.78
CA VAL A 178 -16.26 12.10 4.88
C VAL A 178 -17.43 12.00 3.90
N GLY A 179 -17.17 11.54 2.68
CA GLY A 179 -18.17 11.40 1.64
C GLY A 179 -19.25 10.38 2.00
N VAL A 180 -18.85 9.21 2.52
CA VAL A 180 -19.77 8.18 3.00
C VAL A 180 -20.59 8.69 4.18
N ILE A 181 -19.94 9.31 5.18
CA ILE A 181 -20.63 9.88 6.35
C ILE A 181 -21.66 10.93 5.92
N GLY A 182 -21.28 11.85 5.04
CA GLY A 182 -22.17 12.90 4.54
C GLY A 182 -23.36 12.34 3.76
N LEU A 183 -23.13 11.33 2.91
CA LEU A 183 -24.21 10.64 2.19
C LEU A 183 -25.15 9.90 3.14
N VAL A 184 -24.60 9.10 4.06
CA VAL A 184 -25.37 8.31 5.04
C VAL A 184 -26.21 9.23 5.93
N LEU A 185 -25.60 10.23 6.56
CA LEU A 185 -26.30 11.15 7.45
C LEU A 185 -27.26 12.07 6.71
N GLY A 186 -26.88 12.54 5.53
CA GLY A 186 -27.72 13.40 4.69
C GLY A 186 -28.99 12.68 4.25
N TRP A 187 -28.89 11.43 3.81
CA TRP A 187 -30.05 10.62 3.46
C TRP A 187 -30.89 10.26 4.69
N TYR A 188 -30.26 9.82 5.78
CA TYR A 188 -30.96 9.42 6.99
C TYR A 188 -31.74 10.58 7.63
N ALA A 189 -31.16 11.77 7.68
CA ALA A 189 -31.77 12.96 8.27
C ALA A 189 -32.62 13.78 7.27
N GLY A 190 -32.71 13.37 6.00
CA GLY A 190 -33.40 14.13 4.95
C GLY A 190 -32.75 15.48 4.61
N ILE A 191 -31.45 15.65 4.89
CA ILE A 191 -30.69 16.90 4.66
C ILE A 191 -29.96 16.81 3.32
N ALA A 192 -30.62 17.26 2.24
CA ALA A 192 -30.10 17.17 0.88
C ALA A 192 -28.71 17.79 0.71
N MET A 193 -28.45 18.96 1.31
CA MET A 193 -27.16 19.64 1.20
C MET A 193 -26.01 18.82 1.80
N LEU A 194 -26.26 18.06 2.87
CA LEU A 194 -25.25 17.20 3.48
C LEU A 194 -24.93 16.00 2.58
N ALA A 195 -25.95 15.41 1.96
CA ALA A 195 -25.77 14.33 0.99
C ALA A 195 -24.99 14.82 -0.25
N ILE A 196 -25.30 16.02 -0.76
CA ILE A 196 -24.58 16.64 -1.89
C ILE A 196 -23.13 16.90 -1.52
N ALA A 197 -22.86 17.49 -0.35
CA ALA A 197 -21.50 17.71 0.13
C ALA A 197 -20.71 16.40 0.25
N GLY A 198 -21.35 15.34 0.75
CA GLY A 198 -20.76 13.99 0.80
C GLY A 198 -20.43 13.44 -0.59
N ALA A 199 -21.34 13.57 -1.56
CA ALA A 199 -21.11 13.14 -2.93
C ALA A 199 -19.95 13.89 -3.60
N LEU A 200 -19.86 15.21 -3.38
CA LEU A 200 -18.76 16.03 -3.90
C LEU A 200 -17.42 15.63 -3.28
N ALA A 201 -17.38 15.35 -1.98
CA ALA A 201 -16.18 14.87 -1.30
C ALA A 201 -15.70 13.52 -1.87
N ALA A 202 -16.62 12.56 -2.04
CA ALA A 202 -16.30 11.26 -2.65
C ALA A 202 -15.82 11.40 -4.10
N THR A 203 -16.43 12.29 -4.89
CA THR A 203 -16.03 12.55 -6.27
C THR A 203 -14.63 13.17 -6.36
N LEU A 204 -14.32 14.13 -5.48
CA LEU A 204 -12.99 14.70 -5.36
C LEU A 204 -11.96 13.64 -4.97
N ALA A 205 -12.32 12.73 -4.06
CA ALA A 205 -11.46 11.62 -3.68
C ALA A 205 -11.06 10.76 -4.89
N PHE A 206 -12.01 10.43 -5.77
CA PHE A 206 -11.73 9.69 -7.00
C PHE A 206 -10.76 10.44 -7.90
N GLY A 207 -11.01 11.72 -8.17
CA GLY A 207 -10.12 12.54 -8.98
C GLY A 207 -8.69 12.57 -8.44
N LEU A 208 -8.54 12.76 -7.12
CA LEU A 208 -7.23 12.76 -6.47
C LEU A 208 -6.54 11.40 -6.53
N PHE A 209 -7.28 10.31 -6.32
CA PHE A 209 -6.73 8.96 -6.43
C PHE A 209 -6.31 8.63 -7.87
N THR A 210 -7.11 9.01 -8.87
CA THR A 210 -6.74 8.90 -10.29
C THR A 210 -5.43 9.64 -10.57
N VAL A 211 -5.34 10.90 -10.16
CA VAL A 211 -4.10 11.70 -10.30
C VAL A 211 -2.92 10.98 -9.64
N ARG A 212 -3.14 10.32 -8.49
CA ARG A 212 -2.10 9.59 -7.78
C ARG A 212 -1.58 8.39 -8.55
N VAL A 213 -2.46 7.64 -9.22
CA VAL A 213 -2.09 6.41 -9.94
C VAL A 213 -1.68 6.62 -11.40
N ILE A 214 -1.88 7.82 -11.98
CA ILE A 214 -1.48 8.13 -13.37
C ILE A 214 -0.07 7.64 -13.78
N PRO A 215 0.99 7.80 -12.96
CA PRO A 215 2.33 7.37 -13.37
C PRO A 215 2.45 5.87 -13.64
N VAL A 216 1.57 5.06 -13.07
CA VAL A 216 1.54 3.61 -13.30
C VAL A 216 1.08 3.26 -14.72
N LEU A 217 0.30 4.14 -15.36
CA LEU A 217 -0.29 3.91 -16.68
C LEU A 217 0.61 4.32 -17.86
N ARG A 218 1.71 5.02 -17.59
CA ARG A 218 2.65 5.53 -18.61
C ARG A 218 3.91 4.71 -18.56
#